data_AF-A0A074Z4Q3-F1
#
_entry.id   AF-A0A074Z4Q3-F1
#
_cell.length_a   1.000
_cell.length_b   1.000
_cell.length_c   1.000
_cell.angle_alpha   90.00
_cell.angle_beta   90.00
_cell.angle_gamma   90.00
#
_symmetry.space_group_name_H-M   'P 1'
#
loop_
_entity.id
_entity.type
_entity.pdbx_description
1 polymer ?
#
loop_
_entity_poly.entity_id
_entity_poly.type
_entity_poly.pdbx_seq_one_letter_code
_entity_poly.pdbx_strand_id
1 'polypeptide(L)' 'MSAVTISSAPFSSDAEALIAAPRILSSIEGLTEVPEGEPVHLELRVSPPGDLQVQWYKDGHSLSA' A
#
# COMPACT_ATOMS: atom_id res chain seq x y z
N MET A 1 29.48 -38.34 -12.43
CA MET A 1 29.88 -36.92 -12.50
C MET A 1 28.71 -36.11 -11.98
N SER A 2 28.81 -35.57 -10.77
CA SER A 2 27.73 -34.90 -10.07
C SER A 2 27.65 -33.44 -10.51
N ALA A 3 26.53 -33.02 -11.10
CA ALA A 3 26.28 -31.62 -11.41
C ALA A 3 25.72 -30.92 -10.17
N VAL A 4 26.46 -29.95 -9.65
CA VAL A 4 26.03 -29.09 -8.54
C VAL A 4 25.12 -28.02 -9.12
N THR A 5 23.83 -28.12 -8.83
CA THR A 5 22.85 -27.07 -9.09
C THR A 5 23.00 -25.99 -8.02
N ILE A 6 23.72 -24.91 -8.33
CA ILE A 6 23.54 -23.64 -7.60
C ILE A 6 22.52 -22.84 -8.38
N SER A 7 21.25 -22.96 -7.94
CA SER A 7 20.18 -22.06 -8.35
C SER A 7 20.50 -20.69 -7.76
N SER A 8 21.09 -19.80 -8.57
CA SER A 8 21.23 -18.39 -8.24
C SER A 8 19.84 -17.76 -8.34
N ALA A 9 19.14 -17.68 -7.21
CA ALA A 9 18.01 -16.79 -7.07
C ALA A 9 18.55 -15.34 -7.16
N PRO A 10 18.00 -14.47 -8.02
CA PRO A 10 18.33 -13.06 -7.98
C PRO A 10 17.85 -12.53 -6.63
N PHE A 11 18.79 -12.02 -5.83
CA PHE A 11 18.48 -11.26 -4.62
C PHE A 11 17.62 -10.07 -5.08
N SER A 12 16.33 -10.08 -4.74
CA SER A 12 15.43 -8.97 -5.05
C SER A 12 16.05 -7.69 -4.48
N SER A 13 16.28 -6.72 -5.36
CA SER A 13 16.80 -5.41 -5.01
C SER A 13 15.77 -4.61 -4.22
N ASP A 14 15.73 -4.82 -2.90
CA ASP A 14 14.94 -4.01 -1.95
C ASP A 14 15.40 -2.53 -1.87
N ALA A 15 16.49 -2.16 -2.55
CA ALA A 15 17.08 -0.82 -2.50
C ALA A 15 16.47 0.18 -3.50
N GLU A 16 15.70 -0.25 -4.50
CA GLU A 16 15.06 0.65 -5.48
C GLU A 16 13.66 1.13 -5.03
N ALA A 17 13.17 0.62 -3.88
CA ALA A 17 11.90 1.04 -3.32
C ALA A 17 11.93 2.47 -2.76
N LEU A 18 13.09 3.05 -2.43
CA LEU A 18 13.16 4.35 -1.76
C LEU A 18 12.74 5.56 -2.62
N ILE A 19 12.56 5.39 -3.94
CA ILE A 19 12.15 6.45 -4.88
C ILE A 19 11.06 5.94 -5.85
N ALA A 20 10.39 4.84 -5.51
CA ALA A 20 9.34 4.27 -6.35
C ALA A 20 8.06 5.11 -6.29
N ALA A 21 7.33 5.18 -7.40
CA ALA A 21 6.01 5.81 -7.43
C ALA A 21 5.10 5.21 -6.35
N PRO A 22 4.28 6.02 -5.65
CA PRO A 22 3.43 5.53 -4.58
C PRO A 22 2.44 4.49 -5.10
N ARG A 23 2.40 3.35 -4.41
CA ARG A 23 1.50 2.24 -4.72
C ARG A 23 0.67 1.91 -3.50
N ILE A 24 -0.64 1.80 -3.72
CA ILE A 24 -1.57 1.28 -2.74
C ILE A 24 -1.32 -0.23 -2.66
N LEU A 25 -0.90 -0.69 -1.48
CA LEU A 25 -0.61 -2.09 -1.19
C LEU A 25 -1.83 -2.84 -0.68
N SER A 26 -2.72 -2.16 0.06
CA SER A 26 -3.95 -2.75 0.59
C SER A 26 -5.16 -2.00 0.08
N SER A 27 -6.22 -2.75 -0.25
CA SER A 27 -7.53 -2.15 -0.50
C SER A 27 -8.02 -1.42 0.75
N ILE A 28 -8.90 -0.43 0.55
CA ILE A 28 -9.55 0.28 1.65
C ILE A 28 -10.45 -0.71 2.41
N GLU A 29 -10.17 -0.91 3.69
CA GLU A 29 -11.00 -1.71 4.59
C GLU A 29 -12.08 -0.82 5.22
N GLY A 30 -13.23 -1.40 5.58
CA GLY A 30 -14.33 -0.67 6.25
C GLY A 30 -15.48 -0.19 5.34
N LEU A 31 -15.51 -0.60 4.07
CA LEU A 31 -16.55 -0.19 3.10
C LEU A 31 -17.81 -1.07 3.08
N THR A 32 -17.87 -2.13 3.88
CA THR A 32 -18.89 -3.18 3.72
C THR A 32 -20.22 -2.83 4.40
N GLU A 33 -20.22 -2.53 5.70
CA GLU A 33 -21.43 -2.18 6.46
C GLU A 33 -21.06 -1.25 7.63
N VAL A 34 -21.54 0.00 7.57
CA VAL A 34 -21.31 0.99 8.64
C VAL A 34 -22.67 1.41 9.18
N PRO A 35 -22.91 1.27 10.49
CA PRO A 35 -24.16 1.72 11.10
C PRO A 35 -24.27 3.25 11.04
N GLU A 36 -25.47 3.74 10.73
CA GLU A 36 -25.76 5.17 10.76
C GLU A 36 -25.59 5.72 12.18
N GLY A 37 -24.84 6.83 12.29
CA GLY A 37 -24.53 7.47 13.57
C GLY A 37 -23.15 7.12 14.15
N GLU A 38 -22.43 6.16 13.58
CA GLU A 38 -21.05 5.82 13.97
C GLU A 38 -20.02 6.35 12.96
N PRO A 39 -18.81 6.74 13.41
CA PRO A 39 -17.73 7.13 12.51
C PRO A 39 -17.21 5.92 11.73
N VAL A 40 -16.90 6.14 10.46
CA VAL A 40 -16.28 5.13 9.59
C VAL A 40 -14.77 5.15 9.79
N HIS A 41 -14.18 4.01 10.13
CA HIS A 41 -12.73 3.85 10.14
C HIS A 41 -12.25 3.28 8.81
N LEU A 42 -11.44 4.06 8.09
CA LEU A 42 -10.89 3.68 6.79
C LEU A 42 -9.38 3.60 6.90
N GLU A 43 -8.83 2.43 6.58
CA GLU A 43 -7.39 2.20 6.54
C GLU A 43 -6.94 1.83 5.14
N LEU A 44 -5.79 2.37 4.73
CA LEU A 44 -5.09 1.97 3.53
C LEU A 44 -3.58 1.98 3.78
N ARG A 45 -2.87 1.08 3.13
CA ARG A 45 -1.40 0.98 3.21
C ARG A 45 -0.79 1.42 1.89
N VAL A 46 0.14 2.38 1.95
CA VAL A 46 0.90 2.86 0.79
C VAL A 46 2.38 2.54 0.97
N SER A 47 3.05 2.27 -0.13
CA SER A 47 4.51 2.12 -0.22
C SER A 47 5.02 2.98 -1.37
N PRO A 48 6.25 3.53 -1.30
CA PRO A 48 7.29 3.30 -0.28
C PRO A 48 7.21 4.21 0.94
N PRO A 49 7.86 3.82 2.07
CA PRO A 49 7.96 4.70 3.23
C PRO A 49 8.78 5.94 2.86
N GLY A 50 8.16 7.11 2.97
CA GLY A 50 8.75 8.40 2.59
C GLY A 50 7.77 9.56 2.80
N ASP A 51 8.09 10.73 2.26
CA ASP A 51 7.23 11.91 2.30
C ASP A 51 6.07 11.79 1.29
N LEU A 52 5.08 10.97 1.66
CA LEU A 52 3.87 10.75 0.88
C LEU A 52 2.71 11.56 1.47
N GLN A 53 2.02 12.30 0.60
CA GLN A 53 0.77 12.96 0.97
C GLN A 53 -0.42 12.04 0.65
N VAL A 54 -1.24 11.76 1.67
CA VAL A 54 -2.48 11.01 1.52
C VAL A 54 -3.65 11.98 1.62
N GLN A 55 -4.51 11.98 0.60
CA GLN A 55 -5.72 12.79 0.57
C GLN A 55 -6.93 11.91 0.32
N TRP A 56 -7.92 12.02 1.20
CA TRP A 56 -9.17 11.29 1.09
C TRP A 56 -10.20 12.10 0.28
N TYR A 57 -11.01 11.40 -0.49
CA TYR A 57 -12.11 11.98 -1.27
C TYR A 57 -13.38 11.15 -1.13
N LYS A 58 -14.52 11.83 -1.02
CA LYS A 58 -15.86 11.22 -1.04
C LYS A 58 -16.76 12.04 -1.96
N ASP A 59 -17.39 11.38 -2.93
CA ASP A 59 -18.30 12.02 -3.90
C ASP A 59 -17.69 13.24 -4.61
N GLY A 60 -16.38 13.18 -4.92
CA GLY A 60 -15.62 14.27 -5.55
C GLY A 60 -15.15 15.37 -4.60
N HIS A 61 -15.47 15.32 -3.31
CA HIS A 61 -15.06 16.30 -2.31
C HIS A 61 -13.90 15.76 -1.46
N SER A 62 -12.87 16.59 -1.24
CA SER A 62 -11.76 16.22 -0.35
C SER A 62 -12.25 16.16 1.10
N LEU A 63 -11.99 15.05 1.77
CA LEU A 63 -12.16 14.93 3.21
C LEU A 63 -10.90 15.46 3.88
N SER A 64 -11.02 16.56 4.61
CA SER A 64 -9.96 16.98 5.53
C SER A 64 -10.01 16.08 6.76
N ALA A 65 -8.86 15.53 7.14
CA ALA A 65 -8.68 14.88 8.45
C ALA A 65 -8.79 15.91 9.59
#